data_AF-A0A1R4GB41-F1
#
_entry.id   AF-A0A1R4GB41-F1
#
_cell.length_a   1.000
_cell.length_b   1.000
_cell.length_c   1.000
_cell.angle_alpha   90.00
_cell.angle_beta   90.00
_cell.angle_gamma   90.00
#
_symmetry.space_group_name_H-M   'P 1'
#
loop_
_entity.id
_entity.type
_entity.pdbx_description
1 polymer ?
#
loop_
_entity_poly.entity_id
_entity_poly.type
_entity_poly.pdbx_seq_one_letter_code
_entity_poly.pdbx_strand_id
1 'polypeptide(L)'
;MKQFLTDQVNDRLKTALGAGVETPSATETGASNSSEAAAVENIESDPDVETTLEELEAYQIVKAIAVAEAKPQRIVHRDAKTYFAVLLDDNNRKPVARLHFNTKQKYVGIFDEDKKETRHPIESLDDIYRFADEIRETVKRYL
;
A
#
# COMPACT_ATOMS: atom_id res chain seq x y z
N MET A 1 -46.15 -11.89 29.81
CA MET A 1 -45.94 -11.89 28.34
C MET A 1 -44.57 -11.31 28.00
N LYS A 2 -43.56 -12.18 27.84
CA LYS A 2 -42.27 -11.96 27.15
C LYS A 2 -41.33 -13.14 27.45
N GLN A 3 -41.77 -14.36 27.15
CA GLN A 3 -40.93 -15.56 27.26
C GLN A 3 -41.27 -16.60 26.17
N PHE A 4 -41.98 -16.18 25.11
CA PHE A 4 -42.41 -17.05 24.01
C PHE A 4 -41.87 -16.60 22.64
N LEU A 5 -40.97 -15.61 22.62
CA LEU A 5 -40.30 -15.13 21.39
C LEU A 5 -38.81 -15.51 21.29
N THR A 6 -38.27 -16.22 22.30
CA THR A 6 -36.85 -16.58 22.31
C THR A 6 -36.61 -18.02 21.83
N ASP A 7 -37.62 -18.88 21.80
CA ASP A 7 -37.44 -20.27 21.36
C ASP A 7 -37.52 -20.47 19.83
N GLN A 8 -38.14 -19.56 19.07
CA GLN A 8 -38.21 -19.69 17.60
C GLN A 8 -36.92 -19.33 16.86
N VAL A 9 -35.94 -18.72 17.54
CA VAL A 9 -34.65 -18.39 16.91
C VAL A 9 -33.66 -19.55 17.05
N ASN A 10 -33.93 -20.50 17.95
CA ASN A 10 -33.06 -21.65 18.19
C ASN A 10 -33.32 -22.82 17.23
N ASP A 11 -34.49 -22.88 16.60
CA ASP A 11 -34.81 -23.93 15.61
C ASP A 11 -34.15 -23.72 14.24
N ARG A 12 -33.65 -22.51 13.94
CA ARG A 12 -32.89 -22.26 12.71
C ARG A 12 -31.43 -22.71 12.78
N LEU A 13 -30.89 -22.94 13.97
CA LEU A 13 -29.52 -23.42 14.17
C LEU A 13 -29.38 -24.95 13.98
N LYS A 14 -30.50 -25.68 13.80
CA LYS A 14 -30.51 -27.15 13.69
C LYS A 14 -30.86 -27.69 12.30
N THR A 15 -30.98 -26.83 11.30
CA THR A 15 -31.13 -27.22 9.87
C THR A 15 -29.79 -27.18 9.12
N ALA A 16 -28.66 -27.18 9.83
CA ALA A 16 -27.32 -27.18 9.26
C ALA A 16 -26.64 -28.56 9.22
N LEU A 17 -27.35 -29.66 9.52
CA LEU A 17 -26.73 -30.98 9.52
C LEU A 17 -27.73 -32.10 9.19
N GLY A 18 -27.97 -32.36 7.90
CA GLY A 18 -28.56 -33.65 7.53
C GLY A 18 -29.24 -33.74 6.17
N ALA A 19 -28.49 -34.25 5.20
CA ALA A 19 -28.92 -35.10 4.09
C ALA A 19 -29.77 -34.50 2.96
N GLY A 20 -29.16 -34.48 1.76
CA GLY A 20 -29.85 -34.26 0.50
C GLY A 20 -28.88 -33.99 -0.65
N VAL A 21 -28.05 -34.99 -0.99
CA VAL A 21 -27.49 -35.14 -2.35
C VAL A 21 -28.63 -34.97 -3.35
N GLU A 22 -28.47 -34.20 -4.43
CA GLU A 22 -28.83 -34.47 -5.86
C GLU A 22 -28.56 -33.20 -6.72
N THR A 23 -27.47 -33.19 -7.50
CA THR A 23 -27.31 -32.38 -8.72
C THR A 23 -28.22 -32.96 -9.83
N PRO A 24 -28.80 -32.17 -10.77
CA PRO A 24 -27.99 -31.61 -11.87
C PRO A 24 -28.50 -30.33 -12.60
N SER A 25 -27.61 -29.83 -13.46
CA SER A 25 -27.85 -29.16 -14.76
C SER A 25 -27.86 -27.63 -14.82
N ALA A 26 -26.77 -27.11 -15.43
CA ALA A 26 -26.64 -26.07 -16.46
C ALA A 26 -27.83 -25.08 -16.64
N THR A 27 -27.65 -23.76 -16.81
CA THR A 27 -26.85 -23.09 -17.85
C THR A 27 -26.92 -21.55 -17.64
N GLU A 28 -25.94 -20.82 -18.17
CA GLU A 28 -26.00 -19.43 -18.70
C GLU A 28 -25.77 -18.19 -17.77
N THR A 29 -24.61 -17.56 -18.05
CA THR A 29 -24.41 -16.12 -18.31
C THR A 29 -24.08 -15.18 -17.15
N GLY A 30 -22.90 -14.52 -17.26
CA GLY A 30 -22.69 -13.20 -16.67
C GLY A 30 -21.29 -12.94 -16.10
N ALA A 31 -20.44 -12.26 -16.89
CA ALA A 31 -19.34 -11.38 -16.49
C ALA A 31 -18.67 -11.61 -15.12
N SER A 32 -17.48 -12.24 -15.10
CA SER A 32 -16.56 -12.12 -13.96
C SER A 32 -15.56 -11.00 -14.19
N ASN A 33 -15.78 -9.91 -13.47
CA ASN A 33 -14.76 -8.96 -13.05
C ASN A 33 -13.64 -9.70 -12.32
N SER A 34 -12.46 -9.78 -12.94
CA SER A 34 -11.22 -10.05 -12.21
C SER A 34 -10.69 -8.73 -11.67
N SER A 35 -11.32 -8.23 -10.60
CA SER A 35 -10.60 -7.37 -9.65
C SER A 35 -9.61 -8.27 -8.93
N GLU A 36 -8.37 -8.29 -9.40
CA GLU A 36 -7.25 -8.77 -8.60
C GLU A 36 -7.20 -7.93 -7.33
N ALA A 37 -7.65 -8.55 -6.24
CA ALA A 37 -7.37 -8.13 -4.89
C ALA A 37 -5.84 -8.03 -4.78
N ALA A 38 -5.34 -6.79 -4.80
CA ALA A 38 -3.97 -6.51 -4.40
C ALA A 38 -3.82 -7.04 -2.97
N ALA A 39 -3.09 -8.15 -2.86
CA ALA A 39 -2.64 -8.69 -1.60
C ALA A 39 -1.90 -7.57 -0.87
N VAL A 40 -2.53 -7.07 0.19
CA VAL A 40 -1.86 -6.23 1.17
C VAL A 40 -0.95 -7.19 1.94
N GLU A 41 0.28 -7.36 1.46
CA GLU A 41 1.31 -8.02 2.24
C GLU A 41 1.47 -7.26 3.54
N ASN A 42 1.39 -8.01 4.65
CA ASN A 42 1.50 -7.52 6.00
C ASN A 42 2.92 -6.96 6.18
N ILE A 43 3.06 -5.64 6.03
CA ILE A 43 4.27 -4.92 6.39
C ILE A 43 4.42 -5.13 7.90
N GLU A 44 5.54 -5.72 8.35
CA GLU A 44 5.92 -5.72 9.76
C GLU A 44 6.21 -4.26 10.17
N SER A 45 5.14 -3.54 10.48
CA SER A 45 5.19 -2.18 11.00
C SER A 45 5.55 -2.25 12.48
N ASP A 46 6.53 -1.45 12.89
CA ASP A 46 6.80 -1.24 14.32
C ASP A 46 5.54 -0.59 14.93
N PRO A 47 4.94 -1.16 16.00
CA PRO A 47 3.66 -0.68 16.54
C PRO A 47 3.68 0.77 17.06
N ASP A 48 4.85 1.39 17.18
CA ASP A 48 5.06 2.77 17.60
C ASP A 48 5.15 3.78 16.43
N VAL A 49 5.02 3.30 15.19
CA VAL A 49 5.12 4.13 13.97
C VAL A 49 3.73 4.23 13.32
N GLU A 50 3.16 5.43 13.39
CA GLU A 50 1.87 5.74 12.77
C GLU A 50 2.07 6.37 11.40
N THR A 51 1.78 5.62 10.33
CA THR A 51 1.76 6.16 8.97
C THR A 51 0.65 7.19 8.83
N THR A 52 1.02 8.42 8.50
CA THR A 52 0.08 9.53 8.31
C THR A 52 -0.49 9.56 6.89
N LEU A 53 -1.66 10.17 6.73
CA LEU A 53 -2.27 10.37 5.40
C LEU A 53 -1.35 11.18 4.47
N GLU A 54 -0.65 12.16 5.04
CA GLU A 54 0.26 13.02 4.29
C GLU A 54 1.45 12.24 3.70
N GLU A 55 2.02 11.29 4.46
CA GLU A 55 3.07 10.41 3.96
C GLU A 55 2.57 9.51 2.82
N LEU A 56 1.34 9.00 2.93
CA LEU A 56 0.71 8.22 1.88
C LEU A 56 0.47 9.05 0.62
N GLU A 57 0.00 10.29 0.73
CA GLU A 57 -0.19 11.20 -0.41
C GLU A 57 1.13 11.51 -1.12
N ALA A 58 2.16 11.85 -0.35
CA ALA A 58 3.50 12.09 -0.89
C ALA A 58 4.09 10.83 -1.54
N TYR A 59 3.86 9.66 -0.94
CA TYR A 59 4.24 8.39 -1.56
C TYR A 59 3.54 8.17 -2.89
N GLN A 60 2.25 8.51 -3.03
CA GLN A 60 1.57 8.40 -4.32
C GLN A 60 2.19 9.30 -5.38
N ILE A 61 2.65 10.51 -5.01
CA ILE A 61 3.37 11.40 -5.92
C ILE A 61 4.70 10.76 -6.36
N VAL A 62 5.52 10.29 -5.42
CA VAL A 62 6.80 9.63 -5.74
C VAL A 62 6.56 8.37 -6.59
N LYS A 63 5.54 7.58 -6.26
CA LYS A 63 5.14 6.39 -7.01
C LYS A 63 4.73 6.73 -8.43
N ALA A 64 3.90 7.76 -8.63
CA ALA A 64 3.49 8.20 -9.95
C ALA A 64 4.67 8.61 -10.82
N ILE A 65 5.67 9.29 -10.24
CA ILE A 65 6.91 9.64 -10.94
C ILE A 65 7.72 8.38 -11.28
N ALA A 66 7.90 7.46 -10.33
CA ALA A 66 8.70 6.25 -10.48
C ALA A 66 8.09 5.24 -11.48
N VAL A 67 6.77 5.24 -11.67
CA VAL A 67 6.07 4.35 -12.61
C VAL A 67 6.45 4.59 -14.06
N ALA A 68 7.03 5.76 -14.38
CA ALA A 68 7.61 6.00 -15.70
C ALA A 68 8.75 5.02 -16.05
N GLU A 69 9.43 4.47 -15.05
CA GLU A 69 10.63 3.64 -15.22
C GLU A 69 10.45 2.19 -14.74
N ALA A 70 9.57 1.95 -13.77
CA ALA A 70 9.32 0.62 -13.20
C ALA A 70 7.83 0.32 -13.06
N LYS A 71 7.46 -0.96 -12.99
CA LYS A 71 6.07 -1.36 -12.77
C LYS A 71 5.55 -0.86 -11.41
N PRO A 72 4.29 -0.41 -11.30
CA PRO A 72 3.72 0.12 -10.06
C PRO A 72 3.83 -0.81 -8.84
N GLN A 73 3.77 -2.12 -9.05
CA GLN A 73 3.86 -3.12 -7.99
C GLN A 73 5.26 -3.20 -7.37
N ARG A 74 6.30 -2.77 -8.11
CA ARG A 74 7.69 -2.78 -7.64
C ARG A 74 7.99 -1.59 -6.73
N ILE A 75 7.17 -0.54 -6.76
CA ILE A 75 7.33 0.64 -5.91
C ILE A 75 6.50 0.43 -4.66
N VAL A 76 7.21 0.24 -3.55
CA VAL A 76 6.63 -0.02 -2.23
C VAL A 76 7.07 1.04 -1.25
N HIS A 77 6.36 1.14 -0.14
CA HIS A 77 6.75 1.99 0.97
C HIS A 77 7.03 1.16 2.21
N ARG A 78 7.90 1.68 3.08
CA ARG A 78 8.14 1.15 4.41
C ARG A 78 8.26 2.32 5.37
N ASP A 79 7.45 2.32 6.41
CA ASP A 79 7.51 3.34 7.44
C ASP A 79 8.66 3.06 8.41
N ALA A 80 9.36 4.10 8.82
CA ALA A 80 10.42 4.03 9.81
C ALA A 80 10.32 5.22 10.76
N LYS A 81 10.86 5.06 11.97
CA LYS A 81 10.74 6.04 13.06
C LYS A 81 11.16 7.48 12.70
N THR A 82 12.06 7.66 11.74
CA THR A 82 12.61 8.98 11.37
C THR A 82 12.23 9.42 9.97
N TYR A 83 11.69 8.52 9.14
CA TYR A 83 11.36 8.81 7.76
C TYR A 83 10.45 7.72 7.18
N PHE A 84 9.69 8.11 6.16
CA PHE A 84 8.91 7.20 5.36
C PHE A 84 9.70 6.81 4.10
N ALA A 85 10.05 5.53 3.97
CA ALA A 85 10.89 5.05 2.88
C ALA A 85 10.05 4.68 1.66
N VAL A 86 10.50 5.10 0.47
CA VAL A 86 10.00 4.60 -0.82
C VAL A 86 11.09 3.74 -1.44
N LEU A 87 10.79 2.47 -1.68
CA LEU A 87 11.75 1.45 -2.10
C LEU A 87 11.34 0.84 -3.44
N LEU A 88 12.34 0.39 -4.19
CA LEU A 88 12.14 -0.47 -5.35
C LEU A 88 12.35 -1.94 -4.94
N ASP A 89 11.46 -2.82 -5.38
CA ASP A 89 11.48 -4.28 -5.15
C ASP A 89 11.48 -4.69 -3.67
N ASP A 90 10.88 -3.87 -2.79
CA ASP A 90 10.92 -4.07 -1.33
C ASP A 90 12.34 -4.31 -0.77
N ASN A 91 13.32 -3.60 -1.34
CA ASN A 91 14.72 -3.80 -0.99
C ASN A 91 15.33 -2.54 -0.38
N ASN A 92 15.76 -2.62 0.87
CA ASN A 92 16.44 -1.53 1.59
C ASN A 92 17.75 -1.06 0.92
N ARG A 93 18.31 -1.82 -0.03
CA ARG A 93 19.49 -1.45 -0.85
C ARG A 93 19.14 -0.72 -2.15
N LYS A 94 17.85 -0.56 -2.43
CA LYS A 94 17.29 0.17 -3.58
C LYS A 94 16.32 1.27 -3.12
N PRO A 95 16.75 2.22 -2.27
CA PRO A 95 15.90 3.33 -1.88
C PRO A 95 15.70 4.29 -3.06
N VAL A 96 14.45 4.65 -3.34
CA VAL A 96 14.05 5.59 -4.39
C VAL A 96 13.97 7.00 -3.81
N ALA A 97 13.30 7.16 -2.68
CA ALA A 97 13.21 8.41 -1.95
C ALA A 97 12.98 8.14 -0.45
N ARG A 98 13.23 9.15 0.39
CA ARG A 98 12.83 9.15 1.80
C ARG A 98 12.08 10.42 2.13
N LEU A 99 10.91 10.31 2.75
CA LEU A 99 10.12 11.46 3.16
C LEU A 99 10.36 11.70 4.65
N HIS A 100 10.85 12.88 5.01
CA HIS A 100 11.12 13.25 6.41
C HIS A 100 10.07 14.25 6.86
N PHE A 101 8.91 13.75 7.28
CA PHE A 101 7.76 14.59 7.67
C PHE A 101 7.56 14.69 9.19
N ASN A 102 8.40 14.01 9.97
CA ASN A 102 8.31 13.94 11.43
C ASN A 102 8.73 15.24 12.13
N THR A 103 9.20 16.24 11.38
CA THR A 103 9.66 17.54 11.88
C THR A 103 8.85 18.69 11.30
N LYS A 104 8.88 19.85 11.96
CA LYS A 104 8.18 21.07 11.51
C LYS A 104 8.53 21.46 10.06
N GLN A 105 9.80 21.35 9.69
CA GLN A 105 10.24 21.46 8.30
C GLN A 105 10.20 20.08 7.66
N LYS A 106 9.55 19.97 6.49
CA LYS A 106 9.49 18.74 5.71
C LYS A 106 10.66 18.68 4.75
N TYR A 107 11.15 17.48 4.50
CA TYR A 107 12.21 17.24 3.52
C TYR A 107 11.90 16.03 2.65
N VAL A 108 12.33 16.10 1.40
CA VAL A 108 12.46 14.94 0.50
C VAL A 108 13.94 14.55 0.42
N GLY A 109 14.24 13.29 0.68
CA GLY A 109 15.55 12.68 0.56
C GLY A 109 15.72 12.05 -0.82
N ILE A 110 16.68 12.55 -1.59
CA ILE A 110 17.03 12.07 -2.94
C ILE A 110 18.41 11.40 -2.89
N PHE A 111 18.62 10.39 -3.73
CA PHE A 111 19.86 9.62 -3.79
C PHE A 111 20.68 9.96 -5.03
N ASP A 112 21.98 10.17 -4.85
CA ASP A 112 22.93 10.33 -5.95
C ASP A 112 23.48 8.98 -6.46
N GLU A 113 24.46 9.03 -7.37
CA GLU A 113 25.10 7.84 -7.96
C GLU A 113 25.83 6.99 -6.91
N ASP A 114 26.38 7.63 -5.88
CA ASP A 114 27.07 6.99 -4.77
C ASP A 114 26.10 6.48 -3.68
N LYS A 115 24.79 6.52 -3.96
CA LYS A 115 23.70 6.17 -3.02
C LYS A 115 23.72 7.03 -1.75
N LYS A 116 24.28 8.22 -1.82
CA LYS A 116 24.27 9.18 -0.73
C LYS A 116 22.97 9.99 -0.77
N GLU A 117 22.33 10.07 0.38
CA GLU A 117 21.09 10.81 0.55
C GLU A 117 21.37 12.31 0.72
N THR A 118 20.69 13.14 -0.06
CA THR A 118 20.60 14.59 0.13
C THR A 118 19.18 14.97 0.49
N ARG A 119 19.02 15.74 1.57
CA ARG A 119 17.71 16.21 2.04
C ARG A 119 17.41 17.59 1.47
N HIS A 120 16.30 17.69 0.74
CA HIS A 120 15.81 18.94 0.18
C HIS A 120 14.57 19.41 0.93
N PRO A 121 14.54 20.65 1.46
CA PRO A 121 13.36 21.16 2.13
C PRO A 121 12.22 21.34 1.13
N ILE A 122 11.01 21.01 1.57
CA ILE A 122 9.77 21.24 0.82
C ILE A 122 8.77 22.01 1.68
N GLU A 123 7.99 22.88 1.06
CA GLU A 123 6.93 23.66 1.70
C GLU A 123 5.56 23.00 1.50
N SER A 124 5.36 22.36 0.34
CA SER A 124 4.15 21.59 0.00
C SER A 124 4.52 20.24 -0.64
N LEU A 125 3.55 19.32 -0.72
CA LEU A 125 3.75 18.03 -1.39
C LEU A 125 4.02 18.18 -2.89
N ASP A 126 3.52 19.24 -3.52
CA ASP A 126 3.74 19.51 -4.94
C ASP A 126 5.21 19.80 -5.26
N ASP A 127 6.00 20.26 -4.26
CA ASP A 127 7.43 20.49 -4.44
C ASP A 127 8.19 19.19 -4.77
N ILE A 128 7.63 18.02 -4.48
CA ILE A 128 8.21 16.72 -4.85
C ILE A 128 8.41 16.61 -6.37
N TYR A 129 7.53 17.23 -7.17
CA TYR A 129 7.66 17.23 -8.63
C TYR A 129 8.91 17.94 -9.14
N ARG A 130 9.51 18.84 -8.33
CA ARG A 130 10.78 19.50 -8.68
C ARG A 130 11.95 18.51 -8.74
N PHE A 131 11.81 17.34 -8.10
CA PHE A 131 12.82 16.29 -8.04
C PHE A 131 12.46 15.08 -8.92
N ALA A 132 11.54 15.25 -9.87
CA ALA A 132 11.01 14.15 -10.66
C ALA A 132 12.07 13.47 -11.53
N ASP A 133 13.01 14.24 -12.08
CA ASP A 133 14.11 13.71 -12.89
C ASP A 133 15.05 12.86 -12.04
N GLU A 134 15.40 13.32 -10.84
CA GLU A 134 16.29 12.62 -9.92
C GLU A 134 15.66 11.34 -9.37
N ILE A 135 14.34 11.35 -9.11
CA ILE A 135 13.59 10.15 -8.73
C ILE A 135 13.63 9.12 -9.87
N ARG A 136 13.33 9.54 -11.11
CA ARG A 136 13.40 8.65 -12.28
C ARG A 136 14.80 8.09 -12.48
N GLU A 137 15.82 8.93 -12.40
CA GLU A 137 17.21 8.54 -12.54
C GLU A 137 17.63 7.53 -11.46
N THR A 138 17.20 7.75 -10.22
CA THR A 138 17.43 6.80 -9.12
C THR A 138 16.82 5.43 -9.42
N VAL A 139 15.60 5.38 -9.95
CA VAL A 139 14.96 4.11 -10.33
C VAL A 139 15.73 3.43 -11.47
N LYS A 140 16.13 4.19 -12.52
CA LYS A 140 16.89 3.67 -13.66
C LYS A 140 18.20 3.00 -13.23
N ARG A 141 18.91 3.58 -12.26
CA ARG A 141 20.17 3.02 -11.74
C ARG A 141 20.03 1.64 -11.09
N TYR A 142 18.82 1.23 -10.72
CA TYR A 142 18.54 -0.07 -10.07
C TYR A 142 17.92 -1.14 -10.99
N LEU A 143 17.59 -0.76 -12.23
CA LEU A 143 17.12 -1.66 -13.27
C LEU A 143 18.29 -2.40 -13.92
#